data_AF-A0A3M6TVI2-F1
#
_entry.id   AF-A0A3M6TVI2-F1
#
_cell.length_a   1.000
_cell.length_b   1.000
_cell.length_c   1.000
_cell.angle_alpha   90.00
_cell.angle_beta   90.00
_cell.angle_gamma   90.00
#
_symmetry.space_group_name_H-M   'P 1'
#
loop_
_entity.id
_entity.type
_entity.pdbx_description
1 polymer ?
#
loop_
_entity_poly.entity_id
_entity_poly.type
_entity_poly.pdbx_seq_one_letter_code
_entity_poly.pdbx_strand_id
1 'polypeptide(L)'
;METIRKKVDMLRISLNDAERRANESEECLKSAKERNLAAEDEVKKLTHDLQEIEDQLDAKESQLSEVTLQLEEAEQTSDENERVRKVLETRAMGDEERQAQFEAKLEEEKERHESAEREIEELEAKLAEAEEELDELESRAEDADERLKELEEESKTVGNSLRSLEVQECDGNRRIQELEEKIERIGREYEETCQRADTAESQIADLEREADQLDAALEKIKEKHAEAEQELIQTIQEFEEM
;
A
#
# COMPACT_ATOMS: atom_id res chain seq x y z
N MET A 1 -85.99 -106.80 -111.88
CA MET A 1 -86.25 -106.76 -110.43
C MET A 1 -84.95 -106.54 -109.63
N GLU A 2 -83.85 -107.23 -109.97
CA GLU A 2 -82.55 -107.11 -109.28
C GLU A 2 -81.83 -105.75 -109.48
N THR A 3 -81.94 -105.15 -110.67
CA THR A 3 -81.29 -103.87 -111.02
C THR A 3 -81.92 -102.66 -110.34
N ILE A 4 -83.24 -102.70 -110.09
CA ILE A 4 -83.96 -101.66 -109.34
C ILE A 4 -83.62 -101.78 -107.86
N ARG A 5 -83.52 -103.01 -107.31
CA ARG A 5 -83.09 -103.25 -105.92
C ARG A 5 -81.66 -102.75 -105.68
N LYS A 6 -80.69 -103.07 -106.54
CA LYS A 6 -79.31 -102.53 -106.46
C LYS A 6 -79.23 -101.00 -106.54
N LYS A 7 -80.09 -100.37 -107.35
CA LYS A 7 -80.12 -98.90 -107.50
C LYS A 7 -80.78 -98.22 -106.31
N VAL A 8 -81.82 -98.83 -105.74
CA VAL A 8 -82.44 -98.40 -104.47
C VAL A 8 -81.47 -98.59 -103.30
N ASP A 9 -80.70 -99.69 -103.27
CA ASP A 9 -79.68 -99.93 -102.26
C ASP A 9 -78.49 -98.95 -102.40
N MET A 10 -78.03 -98.65 -103.62
CA MET A 10 -77.02 -97.61 -103.84
C MET A 10 -77.51 -96.21 -103.47
N LEU A 11 -78.76 -95.86 -103.79
CA LEU A 11 -79.35 -94.58 -103.39
C LEU A 11 -79.53 -94.48 -101.88
N ARG A 12 -79.86 -95.59 -101.20
CA ARG A 12 -79.88 -95.66 -99.74
C ARG A 12 -78.50 -95.49 -99.12
N ILE A 13 -77.47 -96.12 -99.68
CA ILE A 13 -76.08 -95.96 -99.21
C ILE A 13 -75.62 -94.51 -99.43
N SER A 14 -75.88 -93.94 -100.60
CA SER A 14 -75.54 -92.54 -100.90
C SER A 14 -76.30 -91.54 -100.03
N LEU A 15 -77.57 -91.82 -99.70
CA LEU A 15 -78.37 -91.00 -98.79
C LEU A 15 -77.80 -91.11 -97.36
N ASN A 16 -77.53 -92.32 -96.87
CA ASN A 16 -76.92 -92.55 -95.57
C ASN A 16 -75.53 -91.90 -95.45
N ASP A 17 -74.70 -91.96 -96.49
CA ASP A 17 -73.38 -91.30 -96.51
C ASP A 17 -73.49 -89.78 -96.54
N ALA A 18 -74.48 -89.23 -97.27
CA ALA A 18 -74.76 -87.80 -97.27
C ALA A 18 -75.30 -87.33 -95.92
N GLU A 19 -76.20 -88.10 -95.30
CA GLU A 19 -76.71 -87.86 -93.94
C GLU A 19 -75.58 -87.95 -92.91
N ARG A 20 -74.68 -88.93 -93.02
CA ARG A 20 -73.51 -89.05 -92.13
C ARG A 20 -72.57 -87.86 -92.27
N ARG A 21 -72.26 -87.42 -93.50
CA ARG A 21 -71.44 -86.23 -93.76
C ARG A 21 -72.11 -84.94 -93.28
N ALA A 22 -73.42 -84.82 -93.44
CA ALA A 22 -74.19 -83.70 -92.92
C ALA A 22 -74.12 -83.66 -91.39
N ASN A 23 -74.34 -84.79 -90.72
CA ASN A 23 -74.24 -84.91 -89.27
C ASN A 23 -72.81 -84.63 -88.76
N GLU A 24 -71.77 -85.20 -89.38
CA GLU A 24 -70.36 -84.93 -89.06
C GLU A 24 -70.03 -83.43 -89.23
N SER A 25 -70.54 -82.80 -90.30
CA SER A 25 -70.37 -81.37 -90.56
C SER A 25 -71.13 -80.51 -89.55
N GLU A 26 -72.34 -80.90 -89.14
CA GLU A 26 -73.12 -80.22 -88.10
C GLU A 26 -72.45 -80.33 -86.73
N GLU A 27 -71.90 -81.49 -86.37
CA GLU A 27 -71.14 -81.69 -85.14
C GLU A 27 -69.85 -80.85 -85.14
N CYS A 28 -69.12 -80.80 -86.27
CA CYS A 28 -67.95 -79.95 -86.43
C CYS A 28 -68.30 -78.46 -86.31
N LEU A 29 -69.40 -78.04 -86.93
CA LEU A 29 -69.91 -76.67 -86.83
C LEU A 29 -70.31 -76.32 -85.39
N LYS A 30 -70.94 -77.25 -84.67
CA LYS A 30 -71.32 -77.07 -83.27
C LYS A 30 -70.09 -76.93 -82.38
N SER A 31 -69.10 -77.81 -82.53
CA SER A 31 -67.84 -77.74 -81.78
C SER A 31 -67.06 -76.44 -82.10
N ALA A 32 -67.04 -76.01 -83.36
CA ALA A 32 -66.43 -74.74 -83.76
C ALA A 32 -67.15 -73.52 -83.15
N LYS A 33 -68.49 -73.54 -83.11
CA LYS A 33 -69.30 -72.49 -82.45
C LYS A 33 -69.06 -72.44 -80.95
N GLU A 34 -69.00 -73.59 -80.27
CA GLU A 34 -68.69 -73.67 -78.84
C GLU A 34 -67.29 -73.13 -78.53
N ARG A 35 -66.28 -73.46 -79.35
CA ARG A 35 -64.93 -72.88 -79.22
C ARG A 35 -64.92 -71.38 -79.48
N ASN A 36 -65.65 -70.89 -80.48
CA ASN A 36 -65.72 -69.47 -80.76
C ASN A 36 -66.39 -68.70 -79.62
N LEU A 37 -67.49 -69.22 -79.07
CA LEU A 37 -68.14 -68.64 -77.89
C LEU A 37 -67.20 -68.59 -76.68
N ALA A 38 -66.45 -69.66 -76.42
CA ALA A 38 -65.45 -69.69 -75.34
C ALA A 38 -64.34 -68.64 -75.54
N ALA A 39 -63.83 -68.49 -76.78
CA ALA A 39 -62.84 -67.48 -77.12
C ALA A 39 -63.40 -66.05 -77.02
N GLU A 40 -64.64 -65.82 -77.45
CA GLU A 40 -65.32 -64.53 -77.31
C GLU A 40 -65.49 -64.15 -75.82
N ASP A 41 -65.82 -65.10 -74.96
CA ASP A 41 -65.94 -64.86 -73.52
C ASP A 41 -64.58 -64.65 -72.84
N GLU A 42 -63.52 -65.33 -73.30
CA GLU A 42 -62.15 -65.08 -72.85
C GLU A 42 -61.66 -63.70 -73.28
N VAL A 43 -61.92 -63.28 -74.53
CA VAL A 43 -61.61 -61.94 -75.01
C VAL A 43 -62.33 -60.88 -74.19
N LYS A 44 -63.62 -61.07 -73.85
CA LYS A 44 -64.35 -60.15 -72.96
C LYS A 44 -63.72 -60.05 -71.58
N LYS A 45 -63.33 -61.17 -70.98
CA LYS A 45 -62.64 -61.18 -69.67
C LYS A 45 -61.32 -60.44 -69.73
N LEU A 46 -60.46 -60.80 -70.69
CA LEU A 46 -59.16 -60.13 -70.87
C LEU A 46 -59.32 -58.63 -71.17
N THR A 47 -60.37 -58.23 -71.89
CA THR A 47 -60.66 -56.81 -72.13
C THR A 47 -61.05 -56.08 -70.85
N HIS A 48 -61.82 -56.73 -69.97
CA HIS A 48 -62.17 -56.17 -68.67
C HIS A 48 -60.96 -56.10 -67.74
N ASP A 49 -60.17 -57.17 -67.67
CA ASP A 49 -58.93 -57.23 -66.87
C ASP A 49 -57.93 -56.16 -67.34
N LEU A 50 -57.82 -55.94 -68.65
CA LEU A 50 -56.98 -54.89 -69.23
C LEU A 50 -57.43 -53.50 -68.80
N GLN A 51 -58.74 -53.20 -68.81
CA GLN A 51 -59.27 -51.94 -68.31
C GLN A 51 -59.00 -51.75 -66.82
N GLU A 52 -59.18 -52.79 -66.00
CA GLU A 52 -58.91 -52.71 -64.56
C GLU A 52 -57.42 -52.44 -64.28
N ILE A 53 -56.52 -53.06 -65.05
CA ILE A 53 -55.07 -52.83 -64.95
C ILE A 53 -54.72 -51.41 -65.41
N GLU A 54 -55.33 -50.90 -66.48
CA GLU A 54 -55.15 -49.52 -66.95
C GLU A 54 -55.60 -48.52 -65.87
N ASP A 55 -56.78 -48.69 -65.29
CA ASP A 55 -57.29 -47.85 -64.20
C ASP A 55 -56.37 -47.89 -62.96
N GLN A 56 -55.83 -49.08 -62.63
CA GLN A 56 -54.86 -49.24 -61.54
C GLN A 56 -53.53 -48.56 -61.85
N LEU A 57 -53.06 -48.64 -63.11
CA LEU A 57 -51.83 -47.99 -63.55
C LEU A 57 -51.99 -46.47 -63.45
N ASP A 58 -53.08 -45.91 -63.97
CA ASP A 58 -53.36 -44.46 -63.91
C ASP A 58 -53.45 -43.97 -62.45
N ALA A 59 -54.07 -44.75 -61.57
CA ALA A 59 -54.12 -44.44 -60.13
C ALA A 59 -52.72 -44.47 -59.49
N LYS A 60 -51.87 -45.42 -59.89
CA LYS A 60 -50.49 -45.55 -59.37
C LYS A 60 -49.58 -44.45 -59.92
N GLU A 61 -49.73 -44.06 -61.17
CA GLU A 61 -49.00 -42.94 -61.77
C GLU A 61 -49.38 -41.61 -61.11
N SER A 62 -50.67 -41.40 -60.81
CA SER A 62 -51.13 -40.23 -60.06
C SER A 62 -50.54 -40.19 -58.65
N GLN A 63 -50.55 -41.32 -57.94
CA GLN A 63 -49.92 -41.45 -56.61
C GLN A 63 -48.40 -41.21 -56.67
N LEU A 64 -47.72 -41.74 -57.68
CA LEU A 64 -46.30 -41.54 -57.87
C LEU A 64 -45.99 -40.06 -58.10
N SER A 65 -46.76 -39.38 -58.94
CA SER A 65 -46.60 -37.94 -59.20
C SER A 65 -46.76 -37.10 -57.93
N GLU A 66 -47.72 -37.44 -57.06
CA GLU A 66 -47.93 -36.75 -55.78
C GLU A 66 -46.75 -36.98 -54.82
N VAL A 67 -46.30 -38.22 -54.68
CA VAL A 67 -45.15 -38.55 -53.82
C VAL A 67 -43.85 -37.91 -54.33
N THR A 68 -43.66 -37.83 -55.64
CA THR A 68 -42.51 -37.13 -56.24
C THR A 68 -42.55 -35.64 -55.91
N LEU A 69 -43.71 -34.99 -56.01
CA LEU A 69 -43.84 -33.58 -55.64
C LEU A 69 -43.54 -33.36 -54.14
N GLN A 70 -44.07 -34.22 -53.27
CA GLN A 70 -43.79 -34.15 -51.83
C GLN A 70 -42.31 -34.36 -51.51
N LEU A 71 -41.63 -35.24 -52.26
CA LEU A 71 -40.19 -35.47 -52.13
C LEU A 71 -39.40 -34.21 -52.52
N GLU A 72 -39.73 -33.58 -53.64
CA GLU A 72 -39.08 -32.34 -54.08
C GLU A 72 -39.27 -31.20 -53.06
N GLU A 73 -40.47 -31.05 -52.48
CA GLU A 73 -40.72 -30.05 -51.43
C GLU A 73 -39.92 -30.34 -50.14
N ALA A 74 -39.81 -31.62 -49.76
CA ALA A 74 -39.02 -32.04 -48.61
C ALA A 74 -37.52 -31.82 -48.82
N GLU A 75 -37.01 -32.10 -50.03
CA GLU A 75 -35.61 -31.84 -50.41
C GLU A 75 -35.30 -30.34 -50.37
N GLN A 76 -36.17 -29.50 -50.93
CA GLN A 76 -36.00 -28.05 -50.86
C GLN A 76 -35.97 -27.55 -49.41
N THR A 77 -36.89 -28.05 -48.57
CA THR A 77 -36.93 -27.70 -47.14
C THR A 77 -35.67 -28.17 -46.40
N SER A 78 -35.15 -29.35 -46.74
CA SER A 78 -33.90 -29.87 -46.18
C SER A 78 -32.70 -29.00 -46.55
N ASP A 79 -32.60 -28.58 -47.81
CA ASP A 79 -31.53 -27.69 -48.29
C ASP A 79 -31.56 -26.32 -47.59
N GLU A 80 -32.76 -25.75 -47.39
CA GLU A 80 -32.95 -24.50 -46.66
C GLU A 80 -32.52 -24.66 -45.18
N ASN A 81 -32.91 -25.76 -44.53
CA ASN A 81 -32.48 -26.06 -43.16
C ASN A 81 -30.97 -26.23 -43.04
N GLU A 82 -30.31 -26.87 -44.02
CA GLU A 82 -28.85 -27.02 -44.00
C GLU A 82 -28.15 -25.65 -44.11
N ARG A 83 -28.66 -24.76 -44.96
CA ARG A 83 -28.14 -23.38 -45.06
C ARG A 83 -28.29 -22.63 -43.75
N VAL A 84 -29.45 -22.69 -43.13
CA VAL A 84 -29.69 -22.06 -41.82
C VAL A 84 -28.75 -22.64 -40.76
N ARG A 85 -28.57 -23.97 -40.73
CA ARG A 85 -27.64 -24.62 -39.80
C ARG A 85 -26.22 -24.09 -39.94
N LYS A 86 -25.70 -23.97 -41.17
CA LYS A 86 -24.34 -23.45 -41.43
C LYS A 86 -24.16 -22.00 -40.98
N VAL A 87 -25.18 -21.16 -41.17
CA VAL A 87 -25.16 -19.77 -40.69
C VAL A 87 -25.14 -19.72 -39.16
N LEU A 88 -25.97 -20.54 -38.49
CA LEU A 88 -26.00 -20.61 -37.03
C LEU A 88 -24.68 -21.15 -36.46
N GLU A 89 -24.07 -22.14 -37.10
CA GLU A 89 -22.77 -22.70 -36.71
C GLU A 89 -21.66 -21.65 -36.82
N THR A 90 -21.60 -20.92 -37.93
CA THR A 90 -20.61 -19.83 -38.11
C THR A 90 -20.81 -18.74 -37.05
N ARG A 91 -22.07 -18.41 -36.71
CA ARG A 91 -22.38 -17.44 -35.67
C ARG A 91 -21.98 -17.95 -34.28
N ALA A 92 -22.26 -19.21 -33.97
CA ALA A 92 -21.89 -19.82 -32.69
C ALA A 92 -20.36 -19.80 -32.50
N MET A 93 -19.59 -20.16 -33.54
CA MET A 93 -18.13 -20.08 -33.49
C MET A 93 -17.64 -18.65 -33.22
N GLY A 94 -18.23 -17.64 -33.88
CA GLY A 94 -17.88 -16.24 -33.64
C GLY A 94 -18.31 -15.71 -32.26
N ASP A 95 -19.37 -16.29 -31.67
CA ASP A 95 -19.79 -15.98 -30.30
C ASP A 95 -18.82 -16.61 -29.28
N GLU A 96 -18.38 -17.85 -29.50
CA GLU A 96 -17.38 -18.55 -28.68
C GLU A 96 -16.03 -17.83 -28.70
N GLU A 97 -15.53 -17.41 -29.87
CA GLU A 97 -14.28 -16.65 -29.97
C GLU A 97 -14.35 -15.32 -29.21
N ARG A 98 -15.49 -14.61 -29.30
CA ARG A 98 -15.71 -13.36 -28.57
C ARG A 98 -15.80 -13.60 -27.06
N GLN A 99 -16.47 -14.66 -26.64
CA GLN A 99 -16.53 -15.05 -25.24
C GLN A 99 -15.12 -15.31 -24.69
N ALA A 100 -14.30 -16.09 -25.39
CA ALA A 100 -12.93 -16.37 -24.99
C ALA A 100 -12.07 -15.09 -24.87
N GLN A 101 -12.25 -14.13 -25.78
CA GLN A 101 -11.56 -12.83 -25.69
C GLN A 101 -12.00 -12.01 -24.47
N PHE A 102 -13.29 -12.02 -24.14
CA PHE A 102 -13.77 -11.32 -22.95
C PHE A 102 -13.33 -12.00 -21.65
N GLU A 103 -13.29 -13.33 -21.62
CA GLU A 103 -12.78 -14.08 -20.47
C GLU A 103 -11.29 -13.79 -20.23
N ALA A 104 -10.47 -13.78 -21.28
CA ALA A 104 -9.05 -13.42 -21.17
C ALA A 104 -8.84 -11.99 -20.66
N LYS A 105 -9.61 -11.01 -21.16
CA LYS A 105 -9.56 -9.62 -20.68
C LYS A 105 -10.02 -9.50 -19.23
N LEU A 106 -11.07 -10.23 -18.86
CA LEU A 106 -11.56 -10.23 -17.48
C LEU A 106 -10.50 -10.75 -16.51
N GLU A 107 -9.78 -11.80 -16.91
CA GLU A 107 -8.70 -12.35 -16.08
C GLU A 107 -7.52 -11.38 -15.96
N GLU A 108 -7.11 -10.74 -17.05
CA GLU A 108 -6.07 -9.71 -17.02
C GLU A 108 -6.43 -8.53 -16.11
N GLU A 109 -7.68 -8.04 -16.17
CA GLU A 109 -8.12 -6.95 -15.29
C GLU A 109 -8.22 -7.38 -13.82
N LYS A 110 -8.56 -8.65 -13.54
CA LYS A 110 -8.51 -9.18 -12.16
C LYS A 110 -7.08 -9.24 -11.64
N GLU A 111 -6.12 -9.74 -12.42
CA GLU A 111 -4.71 -9.78 -12.01
C GLU A 111 -4.17 -8.37 -11.73
N ARG A 112 -4.53 -7.38 -12.57
CA ARG A 112 -4.19 -5.98 -12.33
C ARG A 112 -4.83 -5.42 -11.06
N HIS A 113 -6.08 -5.75 -10.80
CA HIS A 113 -6.78 -5.33 -9.59
C HIS A 113 -6.11 -5.91 -8.34
N GLU A 114 -5.83 -7.22 -8.32
CA GLU A 114 -5.14 -7.86 -7.21
C GLU A 114 -3.73 -7.29 -6.99
N SER A 115 -3.01 -6.97 -8.07
CA SER A 115 -1.68 -6.34 -7.95
C SER A 115 -1.79 -4.94 -7.34
N ALA A 116 -2.81 -4.17 -7.72
CA ALA A 116 -3.04 -2.83 -7.16
C ALA A 116 -3.46 -2.89 -5.70
N GLU A 117 -4.30 -3.87 -5.32
CA GLU A 117 -4.67 -4.10 -3.91
C GLU A 117 -3.44 -4.44 -3.06
N ARG A 118 -2.55 -5.32 -3.53
CA ARG A 118 -1.28 -5.61 -2.84
C ARG A 118 -0.40 -4.36 -2.68
N GLU A 119 -0.29 -3.53 -3.71
CA GLU A 119 0.48 -2.29 -3.65
C GLU A 119 -0.10 -1.30 -2.64
N ILE A 120 -1.44 -1.20 -2.56
CA ILE A 120 -2.14 -0.39 -1.57
C ILE A 120 -1.84 -0.88 -0.15
N GLU A 121 -1.96 -2.19 0.11
CA GLU A 121 -1.65 -2.77 1.42
C GLU A 121 -0.20 -2.49 1.85
N GLU A 122 0.76 -2.58 0.91
CA GLU A 122 2.16 -2.23 1.18
C GLU A 122 2.37 -0.74 1.49
N LEU A 123 1.66 0.15 0.78
CA LEU A 123 1.73 1.60 1.02
C LEU A 123 1.08 1.98 2.35
N GLU A 124 -0.03 1.35 2.72
CA GLU A 124 -0.69 1.55 4.02
C GLU A 124 0.22 1.10 5.17
N ALA A 125 0.91 -0.04 5.02
CA ALA A 125 1.87 -0.49 6.03
C ALA A 125 3.05 0.49 6.20
N LYS A 126 3.61 1.00 5.09
CA LYS A 126 4.69 2.01 5.14
C LYS A 126 4.21 3.33 5.74
N LEU A 127 2.97 3.72 5.46
CA LEU A 127 2.38 4.93 6.03
C LEU A 127 2.27 4.79 7.55
N ALA A 128 1.78 3.65 8.05
CA ALA A 128 1.67 3.38 9.47
C ALA A 128 3.05 3.41 10.19
N GLU A 129 4.08 2.83 9.59
CA GLU A 129 5.46 2.90 10.12
C GLU A 129 5.98 4.35 10.18
N ALA A 130 5.74 5.13 9.12
CA ALA A 130 6.15 6.54 9.08
C ALA A 130 5.37 7.42 10.08
N GLU A 131 4.09 7.12 10.32
CA GLU A 131 3.29 7.79 11.36
C GLU A 131 3.83 7.48 12.76
N GLU A 132 4.20 6.23 13.04
CA GLU A 132 4.83 5.84 14.32
C GLU A 132 6.18 6.53 14.53
N GLU A 133 7.04 6.57 13.50
CA GLU A 133 8.31 7.30 13.55
C GLU A 133 8.11 8.81 13.77
N LEU A 134 7.08 9.40 13.17
CA LEU A 134 6.75 10.81 13.35
C LEU A 134 6.32 11.09 14.79
N ASP A 135 5.43 10.28 15.36
CA ASP A 135 4.97 10.41 16.74
C ASP A 135 6.14 10.31 17.74
N GLU A 136 7.09 9.40 17.51
CA GLU A 136 8.30 9.29 18.34
C GLU A 136 9.19 10.54 18.24
N LEU A 137 9.36 11.09 17.04
CA LEU A 137 10.15 12.30 16.82
C LEU A 137 9.50 13.54 17.44
N GLU A 138 8.17 13.65 17.34
CA GLU A 138 7.40 14.72 17.97
C GLU A 138 7.55 14.66 19.49
N SER A 139 7.35 13.49 20.10
CA SER A 139 7.55 13.28 21.54
C SER A 139 8.96 13.68 22.00
N ARG A 140 9.99 13.29 21.24
CA ARG A 140 11.39 13.68 21.53
C ARG A 140 11.64 15.18 21.38
N ALA A 141 10.97 15.84 20.45
CA ALA A 141 11.09 17.29 20.26
C ALA A 141 10.44 18.03 21.43
N GLU A 142 9.27 17.59 21.89
CA GLU A 142 8.60 18.15 23.07
C GLU A 142 9.48 18.03 24.33
N ASP A 143 10.08 16.86 24.57
CA ASP A 143 11.03 16.63 25.67
C ASP A 143 12.25 17.57 25.58
N ALA A 144 12.77 17.81 24.38
CA ALA A 144 13.90 18.69 24.15
C ALA A 144 13.53 20.16 24.42
N ASP A 145 12.34 20.58 23.99
CA ASP A 145 11.81 21.93 24.23
C ASP A 145 11.57 22.19 25.72
N GLU A 146 11.09 21.21 26.47
CA GLU A 146 10.94 21.32 27.92
C GLU A 146 12.30 21.50 28.61
N ARG A 147 13.30 20.67 28.25
CA ARG A 147 14.67 20.82 28.78
C ARG A 147 15.30 22.17 28.42
N LEU A 148 15.05 22.68 27.22
CA LEU A 148 15.54 24.01 26.83
C LEU A 148 14.94 25.10 27.71
N LYS A 149 13.63 25.05 28.01
CA LYS A 149 12.98 26.00 28.91
C LYS A 149 13.57 25.94 30.32
N GLU A 150 13.77 24.74 30.86
CA GLU A 150 14.40 24.56 32.18
C GLU A 150 15.81 25.18 32.22
N LEU A 151 16.64 24.91 31.21
CA LEU A 151 18.00 25.47 31.11
C LEU A 151 18.00 26.99 30.93
N GLU A 152 17.04 27.55 30.20
CA GLU A 152 16.87 28.99 30.07
C GLU A 152 16.51 29.66 31.41
N GLU A 153 15.65 29.03 32.21
CA GLU A 153 15.29 29.50 33.54
C GLU A 153 16.45 29.41 34.53
N GLU A 154 17.21 28.32 34.50
CA GLU A 154 18.43 28.16 35.29
C GLU A 154 19.46 29.23 34.92
N SER A 155 19.68 29.46 33.62
CA SER A 155 20.61 30.49 33.11
C SER A 155 20.23 31.88 33.60
N LYS A 156 18.94 32.23 33.58
CA LYS A 156 18.45 33.51 34.14
C LYS A 156 18.74 33.62 35.64
N THR A 157 18.56 32.55 36.39
CA THR A 157 18.80 32.50 37.85
C THR A 157 20.28 32.63 38.18
N VAL A 158 21.15 31.94 37.45
CA VAL A 158 22.62 32.05 37.58
C VAL A 158 23.07 33.46 37.21
N GLY A 159 22.56 34.04 36.12
CA GLY A 159 22.88 35.41 35.72
C GLY A 159 22.47 36.46 36.76
N ASN A 160 21.34 36.26 37.46
CA ASN A 160 20.95 37.11 38.58
C ASN A 160 21.89 36.97 39.78
N SER A 161 22.26 35.73 40.13
CA SER A 161 23.19 35.46 41.23
C SER A 161 24.58 36.06 40.97
N LEU A 162 25.08 35.93 39.73
CA LEU A 162 26.37 36.50 39.32
C LEU A 162 26.37 38.02 39.46
N ARG A 163 25.34 38.70 38.96
CA ARG A 163 25.20 40.16 39.13
C ARG A 163 25.20 40.59 40.59
N SER A 164 24.55 39.82 41.47
CA SER A 164 24.57 40.10 42.91
C SER A 164 25.96 39.91 43.52
N LEU A 165 26.70 38.88 43.09
CA LEU A 165 28.07 38.64 43.54
C LEU A 165 29.04 39.72 43.05
N GLU A 166 28.90 40.18 41.81
CA GLU A 166 29.70 41.29 41.26
C GLU A 166 29.52 42.57 42.08
N VAL A 167 28.29 42.88 42.49
CA VAL A 167 28.02 44.04 43.37
C VAL A 167 28.69 43.84 44.74
N GLN A 168 28.56 42.66 45.35
CA GLN A 168 29.20 42.34 46.63
C GLN A 168 30.72 42.42 46.57
N GLU A 169 31.33 41.96 45.47
CA GLU A 169 32.77 42.06 45.25
C GLU A 169 33.20 43.53 45.15
N CYS A 170 32.45 44.36 44.41
CA CYS A 170 32.73 45.79 44.28
C CYS A 170 32.66 46.51 45.63
N ASP A 171 31.61 46.24 46.43
CA ASP A 171 31.45 46.78 47.77
C ASP A 171 32.59 46.31 48.71
N GLY A 172 32.97 45.03 48.61
CA GLY A 172 34.10 44.46 49.35
C GLY A 172 35.42 45.13 49.00
N ASN A 173 35.72 45.30 47.71
CA ASN A 173 36.93 45.99 47.23
C ASN A 173 36.98 47.44 47.69
N ARG A 174 35.85 48.16 47.65
CA ARG A 174 35.74 49.51 48.20
C ARG A 174 36.04 49.52 49.69
N ARG A 175 35.53 48.54 50.45
CA ARG A 175 35.80 48.44 51.88
C ARG A 175 37.26 48.15 52.18
N ILE A 176 37.93 47.32 51.37
CA ILE A 176 39.37 47.06 51.48
C ILE A 176 40.15 48.37 51.30
N GLN A 177 39.87 49.15 50.26
CA GLN A 177 40.52 50.45 50.02
C GLN A 177 40.34 51.40 51.21
N GLU A 178 39.12 51.52 51.76
CA GLU A 178 38.88 52.35 52.95
C GLU A 178 39.68 51.91 54.18
N LEU A 179 39.92 50.61 54.34
CA LEU A 179 40.71 50.06 55.44
C LEU A 179 42.20 50.28 55.21
N GLU A 180 42.69 50.11 53.98
CA GLU A 180 44.07 50.41 53.59
C GLU A 180 44.42 51.88 53.88
N GLU A 181 43.59 52.83 53.43
CA GLU A 181 43.79 54.26 53.72
C GLU A 181 43.80 54.58 55.22
N LYS A 182 42.98 53.89 56.01
CA LYS A 182 42.99 54.03 57.49
C LYS A 182 44.26 53.49 58.10
N ILE A 183 44.72 52.32 57.65
CA ILE A 183 45.98 51.71 58.12
C ILE A 183 47.14 52.64 57.82
N GLU A 184 47.24 53.18 56.60
CA GLU A 184 48.31 54.12 56.22
C GLU A 184 48.29 55.40 57.06
N ARG A 185 47.10 55.94 57.35
CA ARG A 185 46.96 57.12 58.20
C ARG A 185 47.42 56.85 59.63
N ILE A 186 46.93 55.76 60.23
CA ILE A 186 47.31 55.35 61.58
C ILE A 186 48.82 55.06 61.64
N GLY A 187 49.38 54.46 60.58
CA GLY A 187 50.82 54.23 60.44
C GLY A 187 51.63 55.54 60.49
N ARG A 188 51.20 56.57 59.73
CA ARG A 188 51.83 57.89 59.78
C ARG A 188 51.71 58.56 61.15
N GLU A 189 50.51 58.54 61.75
CA GLU A 189 50.30 59.09 63.10
C GLU A 189 51.19 58.37 64.13
N TYR A 190 51.34 57.06 64.02
CA TYR A 190 52.23 56.27 64.86
C TYR A 190 53.70 56.67 64.69
N GLU A 191 54.19 56.79 63.45
CA GLU A 191 55.56 57.24 63.16
C GLU A 191 55.84 58.65 63.70
N GLU A 192 54.92 59.60 63.51
CA GLU A 192 55.03 60.95 64.07
C GLU A 192 55.08 60.93 65.60
N THR A 193 54.27 60.07 66.23
CA THR A 193 54.25 59.92 67.68
C THR A 193 55.55 59.30 68.21
N CYS A 194 56.11 58.32 67.49
CA CYS A 194 57.42 57.74 67.79
C CYS A 194 58.54 58.78 67.67
N GLN A 195 58.60 59.56 66.57
CA GLN A 195 59.59 60.63 66.43
C GLN A 195 59.47 61.68 67.55
N ARG A 196 58.24 62.01 67.96
CA ARG A 196 58.02 62.91 69.09
C ARG A 196 58.47 62.31 70.42
N ALA A 197 58.30 60.99 70.60
CA ALA A 197 58.83 60.29 71.77
C ALA A 197 60.37 60.29 71.76
N ASP A 198 61.00 59.94 70.64
CA ASP A 198 62.47 59.92 70.49
C ASP A 198 63.10 61.30 70.78
N THR A 199 62.47 62.37 70.28
CA THR A 199 62.92 63.75 70.54
C THR A 199 62.76 64.15 72.01
N ALA A 200 61.65 63.75 72.64
CA ALA A 200 61.44 63.97 74.07
C ALA A 200 62.46 63.18 74.91
N GLU A 201 62.75 61.93 74.56
CA GLU A 201 63.80 61.12 75.21
C GLU A 201 65.18 61.76 75.06
N SER A 202 65.53 62.28 73.87
CA SER A 202 66.78 63.03 73.68
C SER A 202 66.85 64.29 74.54
N GLN A 203 65.76 65.05 74.64
CA GLN A 203 65.69 66.25 75.49
C GLN A 203 65.82 65.91 76.97
N ILE A 204 65.20 64.80 77.41
CA ILE A 204 65.35 64.30 78.78
C ILE A 204 66.82 63.96 79.04
N ALA A 205 67.49 63.23 78.14
CA ALA A 205 68.90 62.89 78.29
C ALA A 205 69.82 64.12 78.35
N ASP A 206 69.54 65.16 77.56
CA ASP A 206 70.29 66.43 77.61
C ASP A 206 70.09 67.16 78.95
N LEU A 207 68.84 67.24 79.43
CA LEU A 207 68.50 67.85 80.73
C LEU A 207 69.10 67.07 81.90
N GLU A 208 69.11 65.74 81.86
CA GLU A 208 69.78 64.89 82.86
C GLU A 208 71.28 65.21 82.89
N ARG A 209 71.93 65.35 81.73
CA ARG A 209 73.35 65.71 81.64
C ARG A 209 73.62 67.12 82.16
N GLU A 210 72.73 68.07 81.93
CA GLU A 210 72.81 69.42 82.47
C GLU A 210 72.62 69.41 83.99
N ALA A 211 71.66 68.64 84.49
CA ALA A 211 71.43 68.44 85.92
C ALA A 211 72.68 67.85 86.60
N ASP A 212 73.30 66.80 86.04
CA ASP A 212 74.54 66.22 86.55
C ASP A 212 75.69 67.24 86.59
N GLN A 213 75.81 68.10 85.56
CA GLN A 213 76.82 69.17 85.53
C GLN A 213 76.57 70.24 86.60
N LEU A 214 75.30 70.64 86.78
CA LEU A 214 74.91 71.59 87.80
C LEU A 214 75.14 71.02 89.19
N ASP A 215 74.81 69.75 89.43
CA ASP A 215 75.07 69.05 90.69
C ASP A 215 76.57 68.98 90.98
N ALA A 216 77.40 68.61 89.99
CA ALA A 216 78.86 68.60 90.14
C ALA A 216 79.43 70.01 90.40
N ALA A 217 78.90 71.05 89.73
CA ALA A 217 79.31 72.43 89.98
C ALA A 217 78.90 72.90 91.38
N LEU A 218 77.72 72.52 91.84
CA LEU A 218 77.19 72.82 93.17
C LEU A 218 78.01 72.12 94.25
N GLU A 219 78.42 70.87 94.02
CA GLU A 219 79.33 70.14 94.90
C GLU A 219 80.70 70.82 95.00
N LYS A 220 81.27 71.25 93.87
CA LYS A 220 82.51 72.03 93.86
C LYS A 220 82.38 73.38 94.58
N ILE A 221 81.23 74.06 94.47
CA ILE A 221 80.96 75.29 95.23
C ILE A 221 80.85 74.98 96.72
N LYS A 222 80.18 73.88 97.10
CA LYS A 222 80.11 73.42 98.50
C LYS A 222 81.48 73.09 99.06
N GLU A 223 82.34 72.40 98.31
CA GLU A 223 83.73 72.13 98.70
C GLU A 223 84.49 73.43 98.94
N LYS A 224 84.45 74.37 98.00
CA LYS A 224 85.08 75.70 98.16
C LYS A 224 84.51 76.49 99.32
N HIS A 225 83.20 76.40 99.56
CA HIS A 225 82.56 77.05 100.71
C HIS A 225 83.03 76.41 102.02
N ALA A 226 83.12 75.08 102.08
CA ALA A 226 83.63 74.37 103.23
C ALA A 226 85.11 74.67 103.49
N GLU A 227 85.93 74.80 102.43
CA GLU A 227 87.32 75.28 102.50
C GLU A 227 87.36 76.71 103.05
N ALA A 228 86.54 77.62 102.51
CA ALA A 228 86.47 79.01 102.98
C ALA A 228 85.94 79.12 104.43
N GLU A 229 84.99 78.27 104.83
CA GLU A 229 84.53 78.14 106.22
C GLU A 229 85.62 77.60 107.12
N GLN A 230 86.41 76.61 106.68
CA GLN A 230 87.59 76.14 107.42
C GLN A 230 88.65 77.24 107.55
N GLU A 231 88.95 77.97 106.48
CA GLU A 231 89.85 79.13 106.52
C GLU A 231 89.32 80.22 107.46
N LEU A 232 88.00 80.43 107.49
CA LEU A 232 87.35 81.37 108.42
C LEU A 232 87.46 80.89 109.87
N ILE A 233 87.22 79.60 110.13
CA ILE A 233 87.39 79.01 111.47
C ILE A 233 88.86 79.10 111.89
N GLN A 234 89.79 78.84 110.99
CA GLN A 234 91.22 78.91 111.23
C GLN A 234 91.66 80.35 111.52
N THR A 235 91.17 81.34 110.77
CA THR A 235 91.43 82.76 111.04
C THR A 235 90.73 83.26 112.31
N ILE A 236 89.55 82.75 112.66
CA ILE A 236 88.91 83.03 113.96
C ILE A 236 89.73 82.42 115.10
N GLN A 237 90.22 81.19 114.96
CA GLN A 237 91.13 80.56 115.93
C GLN A 237 92.45 81.34 116.06
N GLU A 238 93.04 81.80 114.97
CA GLU A 238 94.21 82.68 114.98
C GLU A 238 93.93 84.04 115.65
N PHE A 239 92.68 84.54 115.59
CA PHE A 239 92.24 85.73 116.33
C PHE A 239 91.97 85.46 117.82
N GLU A 240 91.54 84.24 118.18
CA GLU A 240 91.34 83.81 119.58
C GLU A 240 92.66 83.46 120.28
N GLU A 241 93.74 83.20 119.53
CA GLU A 241 95.11 82.99 120.05
C GLU A 241 95.96 84.27 120.16
N MET A 242 95.41 85.44 119.78
CA MET A 242 95.99 86.79 120.03
C MET A 242 95.46 87.42 121.32
#